data_AF-A0A1N7FVE9-F1
#
_entry.id   AF-A0A1N7FVE9-F1
#
_cell.length_a   1.000
_cell.length_b   1.000
_cell.length_c   1.000
_cell.angle_alpha   90.00
_cell.angle_beta   90.00
_cell.angle_gamma   90.00
#
_symmetry.space_group_name_H-M   'P 1'
#
loop_
_entity.id
_entity.type
_entity.pdbx_description
1 polymer ?
#
loop_
_entity_poly.entity_id
_entity_poly.type
_entity_poly.pdbx_seq_one_letter_code
_entity_poly.pdbx_strand_id
1 'polypeptide(L)' 'MNYKAQGAPKMGRNAPRHAEHNAPGSDKDPFGKRGKGRPTKEELLERMKTAQAKTSGK' A
#
# COMPACT_ATOMS: atom_id res chain seq x y z
N MET A 1 4.95 9.85 52.43
CA MET A 1 5.26 9.86 50.98
C MET A 1 3.99 9.54 50.20
N ASN A 2 3.47 10.45 49.38
CA ASN A 2 2.25 10.24 48.59
C ASN A 2 2.57 9.53 47.26
N TYR A 3 2.60 8.20 47.26
CA TYR A 3 2.91 7.38 46.07
C TYR A 3 1.96 7.60 44.89
N LYS A 4 0.77 8.16 45.12
CA LYS A 4 -0.23 8.49 44.09
C LYS A 4 0.15 9.73 43.26
N ALA A 5 1.05 10.58 43.77
CA ALA A 5 1.57 11.74 43.04
C ALA A 5 2.72 11.38 42.09
N GLN A 6 3.29 10.17 42.22
CA GLN A 6 4.20 9.59 41.23
C GLN A 6 3.37 8.93 40.14
N GLY A 7 2.65 9.74 39.36
CA GLY A 7 1.75 9.28 38.31
C GLY A 7 2.41 8.31 37.33
N ALA A 8 1.62 7.38 36.79
CA ALA A 8 2.08 6.38 35.84
C ALA A 8 2.77 7.02 34.62
N PRO A 9 3.85 6.41 34.09
CA PRO A 9 4.53 6.92 32.90
C PRO A 9 3.58 7.02 31.72
N LYS A 10 3.50 8.21 31.11
CA LYS A 10 2.69 8.46 29.92
C LYS A 10 3.25 7.65 28.76
N MET A 11 2.44 6.76 28.19
CA MET A 11 2.81 6.04 26.97
C MET A 11 3.09 7.03 25.84
N GLY A 12 4.33 7.06 25.37
CA GLY A 12 4.75 7.90 24.25
C GLY A 12 4.03 7.48 22.98
N ARG A 13 3.03 8.24 22.55
CA ARG A 13 2.32 8.01 21.27
C ARG A 13 2.98 8.71 20.08
N ASN A 14 4.15 9.32 20.30
CA ASN A 14 4.88 10.09 19.29
C ASN A 14 5.90 9.25 18.48
N ALA A 15 5.82 7.91 18.54
CA ALA A 15 6.66 7.07 17.70
C ALA A 15 6.12 7.07 16.27
N PRO A 16 6.97 7.25 15.24
CA PRO A 16 6.57 7.07 13.85
C PRO A 16 5.97 5.68 13.65
N ARG A 17 4.80 5.59 13.00
CA ARG A 17 4.22 4.30 12.64
C ARG A 17 5.13 3.63 11.61
N HIS A 18 5.51 2.38 11.84
CA HIS A 18 6.23 1.61 10.83
C HIS A 18 5.32 1.42 9.62
N ALA A 19 5.72 1.96 8.47
CA ALA A 19 5.06 1.71 7.20
C ALA A 19 5.74 0.51 6.53
N GLU A 20 4.97 -0.54 6.27
CA GLU A 20 5.46 -1.74 5.59
C GLU A 20 5.84 -1.42 4.13
N HIS A 21 6.80 -2.16 3.58
CA HIS A 21 7.30 -1.95 2.22
C HIS A 21 6.24 -2.20 1.14
N ASN A 22 5.20 -2.99 1.43
CA ASN A 22 4.11 -3.28 0.50
C ASN A 22 2.77 -2.63 0.93
N ALA A 23 2.83 -1.61 1.81
CA ALA A 23 1.64 -0.90 2.21
C ALA A 23 1.02 -0.19 0.97
N PRO A 24 -0.27 -0.40 0.68
CA PRO A 24 -0.89 0.13 -0.52
C PRO A 24 -0.84 1.66 -0.48
N GLY A 25 -0.28 2.25 -1.54
CA GLY A 25 -0.09 3.69 -1.61
C GLY A 25 1.12 4.19 -0.82
N SER A 26 2.08 3.34 -0.44
CA SER A 26 3.44 3.72 0.00
C SER A 26 4.36 4.03 -1.19
N ASP A 27 5.42 4.81 -0.97
CA ASP A 27 6.45 5.09 -1.99
C ASP A 27 7.41 3.90 -2.17
N LYS A 28 7.38 2.98 -1.20
CA LYS A 28 8.22 1.79 -1.19
C LYS A 28 7.55 0.57 -1.81
N ASP A 29 6.29 0.68 -2.21
CA ASP A 29 5.53 -0.40 -2.85
C ASP A 29 5.87 -0.45 -4.35
N PRO A 30 6.66 -1.45 -4.81
CA PRO A 30 7.03 -1.57 -6.21
C PRO A 30 5.84 -1.95 -7.10
N PHE A 31 4.74 -2.45 -6.52
CA PHE A 31 3.53 -2.84 -7.21
C PHE A 31 2.43 -1.78 -7.12
N GLY A 32 2.68 -0.70 -6.38
CA GLY A 32 1.76 0.41 -6.22
C GLY A 32 1.78 1.36 -7.40
N LYS A 33 0.71 2.15 -7.54
CA LYS A 33 0.53 3.14 -8.62
C LYS A 33 1.71 4.11 -8.78
N ARG A 34 2.43 4.39 -7.69
CA ARG A 34 3.59 5.28 -7.64
C ARG A 34 4.91 4.58 -8.05
N GLY A 35 5.00 3.26 -7.89
CA GLY A 35 6.23 2.47 -8.07
C GLY A 35 6.47 1.94 -9.48
N LYS A 36 5.75 2.40 -10.51
CA LYS A 36 5.62 1.77 -11.84
C LYS A 36 4.86 0.43 -11.82
N GLY A 37 4.08 0.19 -10.76
CA GLY A 37 3.38 -1.05 -10.51
C GLY A 37 1.88 -0.95 -10.70
N ARG A 38 1.35 -1.96 -11.40
CA ARG A 38 -0.05 -2.17 -11.83
C ARG A 38 -0.59 -1.24 -12.92
N PRO A 39 -1.04 -1.80 -14.07
CA PRO A 39 -1.72 -1.04 -15.10
C PRO A 39 -3.04 -0.47 -14.57
N THR A 40 -3.51 0.60 -15.21
CA THR A 40 -4.85 1.14 -14.95
C THR A 40 -5.92 0.12 -15.30
N LYS A 41 -7.15 0.32 -14.81
CA LYS A 41 -8.26 -0.58 -15.13
C LYS A 41 -8.52 -0.58 -16.64
N GLU A 42 -8.43 0.58 -17.28
CA GLU A 42 -8.61 0.75 -18.72
C GLU A 42 -7.55 -0.04 -19.50
N GLU A 43 -6.27 0.12 -19.16
CA GLU A 43 -5.15 -0.59 -19.80
C GLU A 43 -5.28 -2.11 -19.67
N LEU A 44 -5.74 -2.60 -18.52
CA LEU A 44 -5.96 -4.02 -18.29
C LEU A 44 -7.08 -4.56 -19.18
N LEU A 45 -8.18 -3.81 -19.30
CA LEU A 45 -9.29 -4.19 -20.16
C LEU A 45 -8.90 -4.20 -21.64
N GLU A 46 -8.08 -3.25 -22.09
CA GLU A 46 -7.57 -3.22 -23.46
C GLU A 46 -6.63 -4.40 -23.73
N ARG A 47 -5.72 -4.72 -22.80
CA ARG A 47 -4.87 -5.92 -22.91
C ARG A 47 -5.70 -7.20 -22.99
N MET A 48 -6.79 -7.31 -22.22
CA MET A 48 -7.68 -8.47 -22.26
C MET A 48 -8.42 -8.58 -23.60
N LYS A 49 -8.96 -7.48 -24.11
CA LYS A 49 -9.65 -7.45 -25.41
C LYS A 49 -8.71 -7.78 -26.56
N THR A 50 -7.50 -7.23 -26.56
CA THR A 50 -6.49 -7.53 -27.59
C THR A 50 -6.01 -8.98 -27.53
N ALA A 51 -5.85 -9.55 -26.32
CA ALA A 51 -5.55 -10.97 -26.16
C ALA A 51 -6.70 -11.85 -26.70
N GLN A 52 -7.96 -11.52 -26.38
CA GLN A 52 -9.14 -12.23 -26.87
C GLN A 52 -9.28 -12.17 -28.41
N ALA A 53 -9.00 -11.02 -29.02
CA ALA A 53 -9.01 -10.87 -30.48
C ALA A 53 -7.95 -11.76 -31.16
N LYS A 54 -6.76 -11.89 -30.54
CA LYS A 54 -5.70 -12.76 -31.04
C LYS A 54 -6.03 -14.25 -30.91
N THR A 55 -6.81 -14.64 -29.90
CA THR A 55 -7.20 -16.04 -29.69
C THR A 55 -8.45 -16.47 -30.45
N SER A 56 -9.35 -15.53 -30.79
CA SER A 56 -10.59 -15.82 -31.54
C SER A 56 -10.42 -15.80 -33.06
N GLY A 57 -9.32 -15.23 -33.56
CA GLY A 57 -8.93 -15.27 -34.97
C GLY A 57 -8.01 -16.44 -35.34
N LYS A 58 -7.79 -17.39 -34.43
CA LYS A 58 -7.07 -18.65 -34.69
C LYS A 58 -8.06 -19.81 -34.63
#